data_AF-A5UTD5-F1
#
_entry.id   AF-A5UTD5-F1
#
_cell.length_a   1.000
_cell.length_b   1.000
_cell.length_c   1.000
_cell.angle_alpha   90.00
_cell.angle_beta   90.00
_cell.angle_gamma   90.00
#
_symmetry.space_group_name_H-M   'P 1'
#
loop_
_entity.id
_entity.type
_entity.pdbx_description
1 polymer ?
#
loop_
_entity_poly.entity_id
_entity_poly.type
_entity_poly.pdbx_seq_one_letter_code
_entity_poly.pdbx_strand_id
1 'polypeptide(L)' 'MATLVQIVAEKAGISEAQAQTAVRAVADFLKEKLPAPVAGQVDAVLSADVSGVAGAAESVIKGLGGLMGGEKKG' A
#
# COMPACT_ATOMS: atom_id res chain seq x y z
N MET A 1 9.74 -3.76 12.79
CA MET A 1 8.62 -3.59 11.84
C MET A 1 8.99 -4.40 10.60
N ALA A 2 8.20 -5.40 10.21
CA ALA A 2 8.50 -6.27 9.07
C ALA A 2 7.88 -5.70 7.79
N THR A 3 8.63 -5.66 6.69
CA THR A 3 8.14 -5.26 5.37
C THR A 3 7.35 -6.40 4.72
N LEU A 4 6.50 -6.10 3.72
CA LEU A 4 5.78 -7.13 2.95
C LEU A 4 6.75 -8.19 2.38
N VAL A 5 7.92 -7.75 1.92
CA VAL A 5 9.00 -8.63 1.42
C VAL A 5 9.48 -9.59 2.50
N GLN A 6 9.69 -9.12 3.73
CA GLN A 6 10.12 -9.99 4.83
C GLN A 6 9.05 -11.00 5.23
N ILE A 7 7.78 -10.59 5.25
CA ILE A 7 6.65 -11.50 5.51
C ILE A 7 6.60 -12.57 4.42
N VAL A 8 6.72 -12.19 3.15
CA VAL A 8 6.73 -13.14 2.03
C VAL A 8 7.94 -14.07 2.10
N ALA A 9 9.14 -13.55 2.38
CA ALA A 9 10.35 -14.35 2.54
C ALA A 9 10.20 -15.40 3.66
N GLU A 10 9.75 -14.98 4.84
CA GLU A 10 9.55 -15.84 6.00
C GLU A 10 8.46 -16.90 5.75
N LYS A 11 7.31 -16.50 5.22
CA LYS A 11 6.17 -17.42 5.02
C LYS A 11 6.34 -18.35 3.84
N ALA A 12 7.01 -17.91 2.77
CA ALA A 12 7.27 -18.75 1.60
C ALA A 12 8.58 -19.53 1.69
N GLY A 13 9.43 -19.27 2.71
CA GLY A 13 10.71 -19.94 2.87
C GLY A 13 11.69 -19.61 1.74
N ILE A 14 11.65 -18.38 1.22
CA ILE A 14 12.46 -17.93 0.10
C ILE A 14 13.39 -16.80 0.52
N SER A 15 14.45 -16.56 -0.26
CA SER A 15 15.35 -15.42 -0.02
C SER A 15 14.62 -14.08 -0.22
N GLU A 16 15.09 -13.02 0.44
CA GLU A 16 14.52 -11.66 0.25
C GLU A 16 14.53 -11.23 -1.22
N ALA A 17 15.57 -11.58 -1.99
CA ALA A 17 15.64 -11.26 -3.42
C ALA A 17 14.52 -11.96 -4.23
N GLN A 18 14.21 -13.21 -3.90
CA GLN A 18 13.09 -13.93 -4.49
C GLN A 18 11.74 -13.35 -4.03
N ALA A 19 11.65 -12.94 -2.76
CA ALA A 19 10.44 -12.31 -2.22
C ALA A 19 10.16 -10.95 -2.88
N GLN A 20 11.18 -10.11 -3.13
CA GLN A 20 11.02 -8.86 -3.89
C GLN A 20 10.48 -9.13 -5.30
N THR A 21 11.01 -10.17 -5.97
CA THR A 21 10.57 -10.57 -7.31
C THR A 21 9.12 -11.04 -7.29
N ALA A 22 8.73 -11.84 -6.29
CA ALA A 22 7.37 -12.32 -6.11
C ALA A 22 6.38 -11.18 -5.84
N VAL A 23 6.73 -10.25 -4.94
CA VAL A 23 5.91 -9.06 -4.63
C VAL A 23 5.71 -8.20 -5.88
N ARG A 24 6.75 -7.97 -6.68
CA ARG A 24 6.64 -7.24 -7.96
C ARG A 24 5.73 -7.93 -8.96
N ALA A 25 5.89 -9.24 -9.16
CA ALA A 25 5.06 -9.99 -10.11
C ALA A 25 3.56 -9.92 -9.74
N VAL A 26 3.23 -10.01 -8.45
CA VAL A 26 1.85 -9.85 -7.98
C VAL A 26 1.36 -8.41 -8.14
N ALA A 27 2.20 -7.42 -7.86
CA ALA A 27 1.88 -6.01 -8.06
C ALA A 27 1.56 -5.69 -9.52
N ASP A 28 2.37 -6.19 -10.45
CA ASP A 28 2.18 -5.98 -11.88
C ASP A 28 0.90 -6.67 -12.37
N PHE A 29 0.65 -7.90 -11.94
CA PHE A 29 -0.61 -8.60 -12.23
C PHE A 29 -1.83 -7.83 -11.72
N LEU A 30 -1.77 -7.30 -10.49
CA LEU A 30 -2.85 -6.50 -9.93
C LEU A 30 -3.04 -5.17 -10.69
N LYS A 31 -1.95 -4.52 -11.12
CA LYS A 31 -2.03 -3.31 -11.95
C LYS A 31 -2.71 -3.57 -13.29
N GLU A 32 -2.48 -4.72 -13.91
CA GLU A 32 -3.13 -5.10 -15.17
C GLU A 32 -4.62 -5.45 -15.00
N LYS A 33 -5.03 -5.94 -13.82
CA LYS A 33 -6.41 -6.36 -13.56
C LYS A 33 -7.26 -5.28 -12.88
N LEU A 34 -6.65 -4.33 -12.19
CA LEU A 34 -7.35 -3.29 -11.46
C LEU A 34 -7.53 -2.04 -12.35
N PRO A 35 -8.74 -1.45 -12.41
CA PRO A 35 -8.95 -0.18 -13.10
C PRO A 35 -8.05 0.90 -12.50
N ALA A 36 -7.57 1.81 -13.34
CA ALA A 36 -6.63 2.90 -13.02
C ALA A 36 -6.77 3.58 -11.64
N PRO A 37 -7.97 3.88 -11.10
CA PRO A 37 -8.10 4.47 -9.75
C PRO A 37 -7.62 3.58 -8.59
N VAL A 38 -7.55 2.26 -8.76
CA VAL A 38 -7.13 1.33 -7.70
C VAL A 38 -5.64 0.98 -7.84
N ALA A 39 -5.11 0.91 -9.06
CA ALA A 39 -3.68 0.66 -9.31
C ALA A 39 -2.77 1.71 -8.65
N GLY A 40 -3.17 3.00 -8.67
CA GLY A 40 -2.42 4.07 -8.00
C GLY A 40 -2.40 3.96 -6.47
N GLN A 41 -3.43 3.37 -5.87
CA GLN A 41 -3.47 3.11 -4.43
C GLN A 41 -2.62 1.90 -4.03
N VAL A 42 -2.60 0.86 -4.87
CA VAL A 42 -1.75 -0.32 -4.67
C VAL A 42 -0.27 0.05 -4.78
N ASP A 43 0.11 0.88 -5.76
CA ASP A 43 1.47 1.38 -5.89
C ASP A 43 1.86 2.26 -4.70
N ALA A 44 0.96 3.14 -4.23
CA ALA A 44 1.20 3.95 -3.03
C ALA A 44 1.44 3.10 -1.77
N VAL A 45 0.78 1.95 -1.62
CA VAL A 45 0.96 1.05 -0.48
C VAL A 45 2.21 0.17 -0.62
N LEU A 46 2.56 -0.25 -1.84
CA LEU A 46 3.77 -1.04 -2.10
C LEU A 46 5.05 -0.21 -2.07
N SER A 47 4.99 1.02 -2.58
CA SER A 47 6.08 2.00 -2.59
C SER A 47 6.20 2.74 -1.26
N ALA A 48 5.13 2.73 -0.45
CA ALA A 48 5.27 3.12 0.94
C ALA A 48 5.92 1.98 1.72
N ASP A 49 7.15 2.21 2.17
CA ASP A 49 7.66 1.56 3.36
C ASP A 49 6.58 1.56 4.46
N VAL A 50 6.58 0.59 5.36
CA VAL A 50 5.57 0.48 6.44
C VAL A 50 5.41 1.79 7.24
N SER A 51 6.45 2.65 7.26
CA SER A 51 6.38 4.03 7.77
C SER A 51 5.58 5.02 6.90
N GLY A 52 5.63 4.90 5.57
CA GLY A 52 4.84 5.69 4.64
C GLY A 52 3.37 5.27 4.57
N VAL A 53 3.05 3.99 4.84
CA VAL A 53 1.65 3.50 4.86
C VAL A 53 0.89 4.12 6.04
N ALA A 54 1.53 4.25 7.20
CA ALA A 54 0.94 4.96 8.33
C ALA A 54 0.67 6.44 7.98
N GLY A 55 1.63 7.13 7.36
CA GLY A 55 1.46 8.53 6.93
C GLY A 55 0.44 8.72 5.78
N ALA A 56 0.36 7.79 4.84
CA ALA A 56 -0.62 7.78 3.75
C ALA A 56 -2.02 7.45 4.28
N ALA A 57 -2.16 6.45 5.14
CA ALA A 57 -3.41 6.12 5.82
C ALA A 57 -3.89 7.29 6.69
N GLU A 58 -2.99 7.94 7.42
CA GLU A 58 -3.31 9.13 8.22
C GLU A 58 -3.73 10.32 7.35
N SER A 59 -3.09 10.51 6.19
CA SER A 59 -3.48 11.54 5.21
C SER A 59 -4.85 11.26 4.59
N VAL A 60 -5.17 10.00 4.29
CA VAL A 60 -6.49 9.58 3.78
C VAL A 60 -7.57 9.71 4.85
N ILE A 61 -7.30 9.28 6.08
CA ILE A 61 -8.22 9.42 7.22
C ILE A 61 -8.46 10.89 7.56
N LYS A 62 -7.43 11.73 7.50
CA LYS A 62 -7.55 13.17 7.76
C LYS A 62 -8.28 13.90 6.62
N GLY A 63 -8.04 13.52 5.37
CA GLY A 63 -8.80 14.02 4.22
C GLY A 63 -10.28 13.63 4.28
N LEU A 64 -10.57 12.39 4.67
CA LEU A 64 -11.94 11.91 4.84
C LEU A 64 -12.62 12.51 6.08
N GLY A 65 -11.89 12.71 7.19
CA GLY A 65 -12.38 13.40 8.38
C GLY A 65 -12.64 14.89 8.15
N GLY A 66 -11.86 15.55 7.28
CA GLY A 66 -12.12 16.92 6.84
C GLY A 66 -13.34 17.06 5.94
N LEU A 67 -13.65 16.04 5.13
CA LEU A 67 -14.85 15.99 4.29
C LEU A 67 -16.10 15.53 5.05
N MET A 68 -15.94 14.70 6.08
CA MET A 68 -17.03 14.23 6.94
C MET A 68 -17.33 15.19 8.11
N GLY A 69 -16.38 16.06 8.45
CA GLY A 69 -16.55 17.18 9.40
C GLY A 69 -16.78 18.53 8.73
N GLY A 70 -16.83 18.57 7.40
CA GLY A 70 -16.90 19.77 6.57
C GLY A 70 -18.28 20.39 6.44
N GLU A 71 -19.13 20.37 7.48
CA GLU A 71 -20.38 21.15 7.52
C GLU A 71 -20.69 21.63 8.94
N LYS A 72 -19.98 22.68 9.40
CA LYS A 72 -20.56 23.87 10.05
C LYS A 72 -19.46 24.72 10.70
N LYS A 73 -19.07 25.79 10.01
CA LYS A 73 -18.64 27.03 10.67
C LYS A 73 -19.33 28.19 9.94
N GLY A 74 -20.52 28.53 10.43
CA GLY A 74 -21.05 29.89 10.33
C GLY A 74 -20.46 30.73 11.46
#